data_AF-A0ABD5JHW6-F1
#
_entry.id   AF-A0ABD5JHW6-F1
#
_cell.length_a   1.000
_cell.length_b   1.000
_cell.length_c   1.000
_cell.angle_alpha   90.00
_cell.angle_beta   90.00
_cell.angle_gamma   90.00
#
_symmetry.space_group_name_H-M   'P 1'
#
loop_
_entity.id
_entity.type
_entity.pdbx_description
1 polymer ?
#
loop_
_entity_poly.entity_id
_entity_poly.type
_entity_poly.pdbx_seq_one_letter_code
_entity_poly.pdbx_strand_id
1 'polypeptide(L)'
;MTLADKVEKRLASELLPGEHVVYGVLGFRTGGVRKTMVGGALGIAGVAGAAAMGMATRRGGTDVPATALPLPGRFIVGLTAQRLLVFSIGGVFVGKPRKLLHAFALDRIVWMSEPELITGVAQALRVSFGMAGEGVLSFEFPRLQVADARNMVNRIRHSLPDEQETTE
;
A
#
# COMPACT_ATOMS: atom_id res chain seq x y z
N MET A 1 -15.78 -4.24 14.93
CA MET A 1 -15.30 -3.02 14.23
C MET A 1 -14.10 -3.41 13.37
N THR A 2 -14.28 -3.33 12.06
CA THR A 2 -13.26 -3.65 11.06
C THR A 2 -12.16 -2.58 11.03
N LEU A 3 -11.09 -2.81 10.27
CA LEU A 3 -10.07 -1.79 10.07
C LEU A 3 -10.56 -0.67 9.13
N ALA A 4 -11.48 -0.96 8.20
CA ALA A 4 -12.16 0.05 7.40
C ALA A 4 -12.98 1.00 8.28
N ASP A 5 -13.79 0.48 9.21
CA ASP A 5 -14.57 1.29 10.17
C ASP A 5 -13.67 2.22 11.00
N LYS A 6 -12.47 1.75 11.37
CA LYS A 6 -11.50 2.56 12.11
C LYS A 6 -10.92 3.68 11.26
N VAL A 7 -10.65 3.42 9.99
CA VAL A 7 -10.17 4.44 9.04
C VAL A 7 -11.27 5.46 8.78
N GLU A 8 -12.50 5.00 8.58
CA GLU A 8 -13.65 5.88 8.38
C GLU A 8 -13.91 6.77 9.58
N LYS A 9 -13.93 6.19 10.79
CA LYS A 9 -14.03 6.96 12.04
C LYS A 9 -12.89 7.97 12.19
N ARG A 10 -11.67 7.61 11.77
CA ARG A 10 -10.53 8.54 11.79
C ARG A 10 -10.71 9.68 10.79
N LEU A 11 -11.34 9.43 9.66
CA LEU A 11 -11.57 10.42 8.60
C LEU A 11 -12.88 11.19 8.74
N ALA A 12 -13.67 11.01 9.80
CA ALA A 12 -15.02 11.56 9.90
C ALA A 12 -15.13 13.08 9.61
N SER A 13 -14.08 13.87 9.87
CA SER A 13 -14.02 15.31 9.56
C SER A 13 -13.22 15.66 8.29
N GLU A 14 -12.67 14.67 7.60
CA GLU A 14 -11.77 14.78 6.43
C GLU A 14 -12.32 14.04 5.18
N LEU A 15 -13.47 13.38 5.30
CA LEU A 15 -14.17 12.74 4.18
C LEU A 15 -14.83 13.81 3.30
N LEU A 16 -14.66 13.65 1.99
CA LEU A 16 -15.38 14.44 1.00
C LEU A 16 -16.87 14.03 0.99
N PRO A 17 -17.79 14.89 0.53
CA PRO A 17 -19.21 14.54 0.45
C PRO A 17 -19.44 13.25 -0.35
N GLY A 18 -20.11 12.27 0.28
CA GLY A 18 -20.36 10.95 -0.32
C GLY A 18 -19.17 9.99 -0.35
N GLU A 19 -18.00 10.41 0.12
CA GLU A 19 -16.83 9.55 0.25
C GLU A 19 -17.00 8.60 1.44
N HIS A 20 -16.80 7.31 1.20
CA HIS A 20 -16.80 6.26 2.21
C HIS A 20 -15.57 5.38 2.05
N VAL A 21 -15.14 4.77 3.16
CA VAL A 21 -13.99 3.87 3.16
C VAL A 21 -14.45 2.48 2.71
N VAL A 22 -13.84 1.98 1.63
CA VAL A 22 -14.16 0.66 1.06
C VAL A 22 -13.24 -0.42 1.63
N TYR A 23 -11.95 -0.09 1.81
CA TYR A 23 -10.98 -1.02 2.40
C TYR A 23 -10.16 -0.34 3.49
N GLY A 24 -9.81 -1.11 4.50
CA GLY A 24 -8.77 -0.79 5.47
C GLY A 24 -7.95 -2.03 5.73
N VAL A 25 -6.67 -2.02 5.35
CA VAL A 25 -5.77 -3.17 5.46
C VAL A 25 -4.44 -2.76 6.10
N LEU A 26 -3.77 -3.72 6.73
CA LEU A 26 -2.47 -3.58 7.35
C LEU A 26 -1.38 -3.75 6.27
N GLY A 27 -0.58 -2.71 6.08
CA GLY A 27 0.59 -2.71 5.22
C GLY A 27 1.89 -2.76 6.02
N PHE A 28 2.91 -3.31 5.40
CA PHE A 28 4.29 -3.33 5.88
C PHE A 28 5.19 -2.75 4.80
N ARG A 29 6.23 -2.02 5.19
CA ARG A 29 7.31 -1.69 4.24
C ARG A 29 7.84 -2.98 3.59
N THR A 30 8.34 -2.91 2.37
CA THR A 30 8.92 -4.08 1.69
C THR A 30 9.94 -4.83 2.56
N GLY A 31 9.81 -6.15 2.65
CA GLY A 31 10.56 -7.02 3.56
C GLY A 31 10.16 -6.97 5.04
N GLY A 32 9.23 -6.08 5.41
CA GLY A 32 8.78 -5.84 6.78
C GLY A 32 7.91 -6.94 7.37
N VAL A 33 7.18 -7.68 6.53
CA VAL A 33 6.37 -8.85 6.96
C VAL A 33 7.29 -9.92 7.56
N ARG A 34 8.39 -10.24 6.86
CA ARG A 34 9.38 -11.21 7.31
C ARG A 34 10.10 -10.76 8.58
N LYS A 35 10.58 -9.51 8.63
CA LYS A 35 11.22 -8.94 9.84
C LYS A 35 10.29 -8.97 11.05
N THR A 36 8.99 -8.79 10.86
CA THR A 36 7.99 -8.87 11.93
C THR A 36 7.75 -10.29 12.42
N MET A 37 7.61 -11.27 11.52
CA MET A 37 7.36 -12.67 11.91
C MET A 37 8.61 -13.35 12.48
N VAL A 38 9.80 -13.07 11.94
CA VAL A 38 11.06 -13.61 12.45
C VAL A 38 11.50 -12.89 13.73
N GLY A 39 11.21 -11.58 13.84
CA GLY A 39 11.49 -10.78 15.03
C GLY A 39 10.56 -11.03 16.22
N GLY A 40 9.58 -11.94 16.10
CA GLY A 40 8.78 -12.41 17.24
C GLY A 40 9.60 -13.12 18.33
N ALA A 41 10.85 -13.49 18.03
CA ALA A 41 11.79 -14.07 18.99
C ALA A 41 12.74 -13.05 19.63
N LEU A 42 12.98 -11.88 19.04
CA LEU A 42 13.97 -10.92 19.56
C LEU A 42 13.59 -9.47 19.19
N GLY A 43 13.09 -8.74 20.19
CA GLY A 43 13.58 -7.41 20.52
C GLY A 43 13.44 -6.29 19.50
N ILE A 44 12.74 -5.24 19.92
CA ILE A 44 12.77 -3.89 19.35
C ILE A 44 14.23 -3.43 19.18
N ALA A 45 14.75 -3.39 17.95
CA ALA A 45 15.94 -2.62 17.58
C ALA A 45 15.96 -2.37 16.06
N GLY A 46 16.24 -1.13 15.68
CA GLY A 46 16.17 -0.67 14.30
C GLY A 46 17.12 -1.40 13.35
N VAL A 47 16.66 -1.62 12.12
CA VAL A 47 17.53 -1.90 10.97
C VAL A 47 16.99 -1.14 9.77
N ALA A 48 17.72 -0.08 9.44
CA ALA A 48 17.79 0.56 8.13
C ALA A 48 18.42 -0.42 7.12
N GLY A 49 18.07 -0.28 5.83
CA GLY A 49 18.57 -1.12 4.74
C GLY A 49 17.52 -2.16 4.29
N ALA A 50 17.24 -2.35 3.01
CA ALA A 50 17.98 -1.96 1.81
C ALA A 50 17.00 -1.75 0.65
N ALA A 51 17.38 -0.86 -0.27
CA ALA A 51 16.80 -0.77 -1.60
C ALA A 51 16.99 -2.11 -2.31
N ALA A 52 15.89 -2.75 -2.69
CA ALA A 52 15.90 -3.83 -3.65
C ALA A 52 15.36 -3.25 -4.95
N MET A 53 16.28 -2.79 -5.81
CA MET A 53 16.00 -2.61 -7.24
C MET A 53 15.64 -4.00 -7.80
N GLY A 54 14.35 -4.26 -7.93
CA GLY A 54 13.85 -5.32 -8.80
C GLY A 54 13.83 -4.77 -10.23
N MET A 55 14.65 -5.34 -11.10
CA MET A 55 14.60 -5.05 -12.53
C MET A 55 13.20 -5.41 -13.05
N ALA A 56 12.41 -4.39 -13.38
CA ALA A 56 11.23 -4.57 -14.21
C ALA A 56 11.68 -4.74 -15.66
N THR A 57 11.30 -5.86 -16.27
CA THR A 57 11.42 -6.08 -17.71
C THR A 57 10.65 -5.00 -18.46
N ARG A 58 11.38 -4.26 -19.29
CA ARG A 58 10.91 -3.11 -20.06
C ARG A 58 10.03 -3.57 -21.23
N ARG A 59 8.82 -3.02 -21.34
CA ARG A 59 8.12 -2.81 -22.62
C ARG A 59 7.07 -1.71 -22.48
N GLY A 60 7.20 -0.65 -23.28
CA GLY A 60 6.20 0.43 -23.42
C GLY A 60 6.37 1.55 -22.40
N GLY A 61 6.42 2.80 -22.87
CA GLY A 61 6.87 3.95 -22.09
C GLY A 61 5.84 4.49 -21.10
N THR A 62 6.28 4.66 -19.85
CA THR A 62 6.05 5.80 -18.97
C THR A 62 7.21 5.77 -17.97
N ASP A 63 7.83 6.91 -17.67
CA ASP A 63 8.91 7.00 -16.69
C ASP A 63 8.41 6.47 -15.34
N VAL A 64 8.78 5.24 -14.99
CA VAL A 64 8.49 4.68 -13.67
C VAL A 64 9.19 5.59 -12.65
N PRO A 65 8.46 6.27 -11.75
CA PRO A 65 9.10 7.19 -10.82
C PRO A 65 10.13 6.44 -9.96
N ALA A 66 11.41 6.81 -10.01
CA ALA A 66 12.47 6.00 -9.39
C ALA A 66 12.55 6.14 -7.86
N THR A 67 11.97 7.20 -7.29
CA THR A 67 12.13 7.51 -5.86
C THR A 67 11.07 6.82 -5.03
N ALA A 68 11.49 5.90 -4.14
CA ALA A 68 10.59 5.25 -3.20
C ALA A 68 10.06 6.25 -2.15
N LEU A 69 8.74 6.29 -1.96
CA LEU A 69 8.11 7.09 -0.92
C LEU A 69 8.37 6.50 0.47
N PRO A 70 8.70 7.33 1.47
CA PRO A 70 9.01 6.84 2.81
C PRO A 70 7.77 6.25 3.49
N LEU A 71 7.91 5.01 3.96
CA LEU A 71 6.87 4.27 4.68
C LEU A 71 7.41 3.74 6.02
N PRO A 72 6.61 3.80 7.10
CA PRO A 72 6.99 3.21 8.38
C PRO A 72 7.01 1.68 8.28
N GLY A 73 7.61 1.02 9.28
CA GLY A 73 7.71 -0.44 9.32
C GLY A 73 6.36 -1.17 9.20
N ARG A 74 5.31 -0.60 9.81
CA ARG A 74 3.91 -1.03 9.73
C ARG A 74 3.02 0.21 9.61
N PHE A 75 1.96 0.11 8.83
CA PHE A 75 1.00 1.18 8.60
C PHE A 75 -0.36 0.62 8.20
N ILE A 76 -1.38 1.47 8.16
CA ILE A 76 -2.69 1.11 7.64
C ILE A 76 -2.85 1.76 6.28
N VAL A 77 -3.31 0.98 5.30
CA VAL A 77 -3.74 1.45 4.00
C VAL A 77 -5.25 1.52 3.99
N GLY A 78 -5.78 2.69 3.68
CA GLY A 78 -7.20 2.90 3.42
C GLY A 78 -7.43 3.09 1.92
N LEU A 79 -8.55 2.59 1.42
CA LEU A 79 -9.02 2.90 0.07
C LEU A 79 -10.44 3.44 0.18
N THR A 80 -10.67 4.62 -0.38
CA THR A 80 -12.02 5.16 -0.65
C THR A 80 -12.34 4.99 -2.13
N ALA A 81 -13.54 5.40 -2.56
CA ALA A 81 -13.85 5.47 -3.98
C ALA A 81 -12.98 6.48 -4.76
N GLN A 82 -12.28 7.38 -4.06
CA GLN A 82 -11.59 8.53 -4.67
C GLN A 82 -10.10 8.57 -4.35
N ARG A 83 -9.66 7.97 -3.22
CA ARG A 83 -8.31 8.16 -2.70
C ARG A 83 -7.71 6.88 -2.12
N LEU A 84 -6.41 6.72 -2.33
CA LEU A 84 -5.54 5.82 -1.60
C LEU A 84 -4.91 6.57 -0.41
N LEU A 85 -5.04 6.01 0.79
CA LEU A 85 -4.65 6.66 2.04
C LEU A 85 -3.65 5.79 2.80
N VAL A 86 -2.64 6.40 3.41
CA VAL A 86 -1.65 5.71 4.23
C VAL A 86 -1.58 6.36 5.60
N PHE A 87 -1.77 5.57 6.66
CA PHE A 87 -1.75 6.04 8.04
C PHE A 87 -0.65 5.37 8.85
N SER A 88 0.00 6.12 9.73
CA SER A 88 0.78 5.53 10.82
C SER A 88 -0.14 4.71 11.74
N ILE A 89 0.37 3.62 12.30
CA ILE A 89 -0.34 2.84 13.33
C ILE A 89 -0.08 3.41 14.71
N GLY A 90 -1.15 3.56 15.49
CA GLY A 90 -1.11 3.76 16.94
C GLY A 90 -1.76 2.59 17.69
N GLY A 91 -1.40 2.45 18.97
CA GLY A 91 -1.91 1.41 19.87
C GLY A 91 -1.15 0.09 19.76
N VAL A 92 -0.76 -0.49 20.91
CA VAL A 92 0.10 -1.67 21.00
C VAL A 92 -0.65 -2.97 20.63
N PHE A 93 -1.95 -3.05 20.94
CA PHE A 93 -2.72 -4.30 20.85
C PHE A 93 -3.79 -4.33 19.76
N VAL A 94 -4.32 -3.16 19.36
CA VAL A 94 -5.50 -3.07 18.48
C VAL A 94 -5.20 -1.98 17.47
N GLY A 95 -4.33 -2.24 16.49
CA GLY A 95 -3.83 -1.22 15.55
C GLY A 95 -4.94 -0.24 15.10
N LYS A 96 -4.72 1.05 15.37
CA LYS A 96 -5.62 2.15 15.02
C LYS A 96 -4.90 3.13 14.08
N PRO A 97 -5.57 3.66 13.05
CA PRO A 97 -5.00 4.72 12.21
C PRO A 97 -4.82 5.98 13.07
N ARG A 98 -3.62 6.56 13.04
CA ARG A 98 -3.26 7.73 13.85
C ARG A 98 -3.05 8.96 12.98
N LYS A 99 -1.82 9.20 12.50
CA LYS A 99 -1.50 10.29 11.57
C LYS A 99 -1.71 9.80 10.14
N LEU A 100 -2.42 10.57 9.33
CA LEU A 100 -2.44 10.43 7.88
C LEU A 100 -1.06 10.86 7.35
N LEU A 101 -0.35 9.93 6.71
CA LEU A 101 1.00 10.14 6.19
C LEU A 101 0.96 10.55 4.73
N HIS A 102 0.15 9.85 3.94
CA HIS A 102 -0.02 10.10 2.52
C HIS A 102 -1.50 9.99 2.14
N ALA A 103 -1.95 10.84 1.23
CA ALA A 103 -3.29 10.79 0.67
C ALA A 103 -3.20 11.12 -0.82
N PHE A 104 -3.49 10.14 -1.66
CA PHE A 104 -3.39 10.27 -3.10
C PHE A 104 -4.77 10.07 -3.72
N ALA A 105 -5.19 10.97 -4.60
CA ALA A 105 -6.32 10.70 -5.46
C ALA A 105 -5.99 9.54 -6.42
N LEU A 106 -6.98 8.71 -6.76
CA LEU A 106 -6.74 7.52 -7.58
C LEU A 106 -6.28 7.86 -9.00
N ASP A 107 -6.67 9.01 -9.53
CA ASP A 107 -6.21 9.56 -10.81
C ASP A 107 -4.72 9.93 -10.83
N ARG A 108 -4.06 10.01 -9.65
CA ARG A 108 -2.62 10.23 -9.52
C ARG A 108 -1.80 8.95 -9.66
N ILE A 109 -2.44 7.78 -9.66
CA ILE A 109 -1.76 6.50 -9.88
C ILE A 109 -1.54 6.36 -11.38
N VAL A 110 -0.30 6.51 -11.83
CA VAL A 110 0.08 6.44 -13.26
C VAL A 110 0.59 5.07 -13.68
N TRP A 111 0.92 4.24 -12.70
CA TRP A 111 1.47 2.91 -12.94
C TRP A 111 1.19 2.02 -11.73
N MET A 112 1.03 0.72 -11.96
CA MET A 112 0.92 -0.27 -10.90
C MET A 112 1.65 -1.54 -11.30
N SER A 113 2.46 -2.10 -10.40
CA SER A 113 3.09 -3.40 -10.63
C SER A 113 2.07 -4.53 -10.60
N GLU A 114 2.35 -5.64 -11.30
CA GLU A 114 1.60 -6.88 -11.05
C GLU A 114 1.81 -7.32 -9.59
N PRO A 115 0.74 -7.68 -8.84
CA PRO A 115 0.88 -8.13 -7.47
C PRO A 115 1.70 -9.42 -7.36
N GLU A 116 2.84 -9.33 -6.67
CA GLU A 116 3.76 -10.46 -6.50
C GLU A 116 3.45 -11.19 -5.19
N LEU A 117 3.12 -12.48 -5.27
CA LEU A 117 2.99 -13.30 -4.07
C LEU A 117 4.36 -13.85 -3.66
N ILE A 118 4.94 -13.26 -2.62
CA ILE A 118 6.14 -13.79 -1.98
C ILE A 118 5.75 -15.01 -1.15
N THR A 119 6.24 -16.19 -1.53
CA THR A 119 5.97 -17.46 -0.85
C THR A 119 6.92 -17.73 0.32
N GLY A 120 6.63 -18.74 1.15
CA GLY A 120 7.43 -19.15 2.30
C GLY A 120 6.73 -18.96 3.65
N VAL A 121 7.47 -19.19 4.75
CA VAL A 121 6.96 -19.14 6.14
C VAL A 121 6.28 -17.80 6.45
N ALA A 122 6.84 -16.72 5.92
CA ALA A 122 6.32 -15.37 6.05
C ALA A 122 5.77 -14.86 4.71
N GLN A 123 4.75 -15.55 4.20
CA GLN A 123 4.06 -15.21 2.95
C GLN A 123 3.50 -13.78 2.98
N ALA A 124 3.70 -13.06 1.87
CA ALA A 124 3.22 -11.69 1.70
C ALA A 124 2.82 -11.41 0.26
N LEU A 125 1.84 -10.54 0.06
CA LEU A 125 1.54 -9.96 -1.26
C LEU A 125 2.27 -8.62 -1.37
N ARG A 126 3.19 -8.49 -2.32
CA ARG A 126 3.88 -7.23 -2.61
C ARG A 126 3.15 -6.49 -3.73
N VAL A 127 3.02 -5.18 -3.56
CA VAL A 127 2.46 -4.27 -4.56
C VAL A 127 3.28 -2.99 -4.63
N SER A 128 3.27 -2.35 -5.79
CA SER A 128 3.87 -1.03 -6.01
C SER A 128 2.95 -0.17 -6.85
N PHE A 129 2.81 1.10 -6.47
CA PHE A 129 2.07 2.12 -7.20
C PHE A 129 3.00 3.26 -7.57
N GLY A 130 3.02 3.65 -8.83
CA GLY A 130 3.69 4.86 -9.30
C GLY A 130 2.74 6.04 -9.16
N MET A 131 3.16 7.04 -8.40
CA MET A 131 2.39 8.24 -8.11
C MET A 131 2.94 9.42 -8.93
N ALA A 132 2.08 10.07 -9.71
CA ALA A 132 2.44 11.18 -10.58
C ALA A 132 3.16 12.30 -9.82
N GLY A 133 4.42 12.58 -10.17
CA GLY A 133 5.22 13.66 -9.58
C GLY A 133 5.70 13.43 -8.14
N GLU A 134 5.41 12.27 -7.55
CA GLU A 134 5.66 11.98 -6.12
C GLU A 134 6.71 10.88 -5.94
N GLY A 135 6.59 9.77 -6.68
CA GLY A 135 7.47 8.61 -6.51
C GLY A 135 6.72 7.29 -6.56
N VAL A 136 7.32 6.24 -6.00
CA VAL A 136 6.73 4.89 -5.94
C VAL A 136 6.39 4.50 -4.51
N LEU A 137 5.14 4.08 -4.31
CA LEU A 137 4.62 3.52 -3.08
C LEU A 137 4.69 1.98 -3.14
N SER A 138 5.71 1.38 -2.54
CA SER A 138 5.91 -0.07 -2.53
C SER A 138 5.78 -0.68 -1.14
N PHE A 139 4.98 -1.74 -1.02
CA PHE A 139 4.73 -2.38 0.27
C PHE A 139 4.19 -3.81 0.18
N GLU A 140 4.10 -4.45 1.35
CA GLU A 140 3.71 -5.85 1.51
C GLU A 140 2.49 -5.99 2.44
N PHE A 141 1.55 -6.86 2.07
CA PHE A 141 0.44 -7.30 2.91
C PHE A 141 0.74 -8.68 3.50
N PRO A 142 0.47 -8.92 4.79
CA PRO A 142 0.71 -10.21 5.41
C PRO A 142 -0.27 -11.28 4.90
N ARG A 143 0.12 -12.56 5.00
CA ARG A 143 -0.67 -13.74 4.58
C ARG A 143 -2.17 -13.64 4.86
N LEU A 144 -2.55 -13.26 6.08
CA LEU A 144 -3.96 -13.21 6.51
C LEU A 144 -4.80 -12.16 5.79
N GLN A 145 -4.17 -11.19 5.09
CA GLN A 145 -4.86 -10.12 4.38
C GLN A 145 -4.64 -10.17 2.86
N VAL A 146 -4.03 -11.23 2.33
CA VAL A 146 -3.77 -11.35 0.89
C VAL A 146 -5.06 -11.28 0.08
N ALA A 147 -6.15 -11.88 0.56
CA ALA A 147 -7.45 -11.84 -0.12
C ALA A 147 -8.01 -10.41 -0.19
N ASP A 148 -8.10 -9.72 0.94
CA ASP A 148 -8.58 -8.33 1.01
C ASP A 148 -7.69 -7.38 0.20
N ALA A 149 -6.37 -7.58 0.27
CA ALA A 149 -5.41 -6.81 -0.51
C ALA A 149 -5.56 -7.02 -2.02
N ARG A 150 -5.77 -8.25 -2.48
CA ARG A 150 -6.05 -8.55 -3.90
C ARG A 150 -7.33 -7.86 -4.36
N ASN A 151 -8.38 -7.91 -3.56
CA ASN A 151 -9.65 -7.24 -3.88
C ASN A 151 -9.47 -5.72 -3.97
N MET A 152 -8.75 -5.13 -3.01
CA MET A 152 -8.42 -3.70 -3.02
C MET A 152 -7.61 -3.31 -4.26
N VAL A 153 -6.56 -4.07 -4.58
CA VAL A 153 -5.69 -3.82 -5.74
C VAL A 153 -6.43 -3.98 -7.06
N ASN A 154 -7.25 -5.02 -7.19
CA ASN A 154 -8.09 -5.21 -8.36
C ASN A 154 -9.04 -4.03 -8.53
N ARG A 155 -9.65 -3.54 -7.45
CA ARG A 155 -10.51 -2.36 -7.51
C ARG A 155 -9.77 -1.11 -8.00
N ILE A 156 -8.55 -0.88 -7.50
CA ILE A 156 -7.71 0.23 -7.97
C ILE A 156 -7.43 0.06 -9.47
N ARG A 157 -7.04 -1.14 -9.91
CA ARG A 157 -6.79 -1.43 -11.34
C ARG A 157 -7.96 -1.07 -12.24
N HIS A 158 -9.19 -1.44 -11.85
CA HIS A 158 -10.39 -1.12 -12.63
C HIS A 158 -10.78 0.37 -12.59
N SER A 159 -10.17 1.17 -11.71
CA SER A 159 -10.38 2.62 -11.66
C SER A 159 -9.34 3.41 -12.45
N LEU A 160 -8.28 2.75 -12.92
CA LEU A 160 -7.30 3.38 -13.80
C LEU A 160 -7.87 3.44 -15.22
N PRO A 161 -7.66 4.55 -15.95
CA PRO A 161 -8.01 4.59 -17.37
C PRO A 161 -7.22 3.52 -18.12
N ASP A 162 -7.88 2.80 -19.03
CA ASP A 162 -7.21 1.85 -19.92
C ASP A 162 -6.09 2.60 -20.66
N GLU A 163 -4.87 2.03 -20.66
CA GLU A 163 -3.78 2.53 -21.50
C GLU A 163 -4.29 2.54 -22.94
N GLN A 164 -4.52 3.73 -23.50
CA GLN A 164 -4.93 3.85 -24.88
C GLN A 164 -3.83 3.26 -25.76
N GLU A 165 -4.17 2.18 -26.47
CA GLU A 165 -3.41 1.66 -27.60
C GLU A 165 -3.08 2.82 -28.53
N THR A 166 -1.84 3.31 -28.45
CA THR A 166 -1.29 4.21 -29.46
C THR A 166 -1.03 3.36 -30.68
N THR A 167 -2.06 3.23 -31.52
CA THR A 167 -1.91 2.74 -32.90
C THR A 167 -1.31 3.88 -33.71
N GLU A 168 -0.05 3.74 -34.09
CA GLU A 168 0.54 4.42 -35.25
C GLU A 168 0.98 3.36 -36.27
#